data_AF-A0A4Q8L9V3-F1
#
_entry.id   AF-A0A4Q8L9V3-F1
#
_cell.length_a   1.000
_cell.length_b   1.000
_cell.length_c   1.000
_cell.angle_alpha   90.00
_cell.angle_beta   90.00
_cell.angle_gamma   90.00
#
_symmetry.space_group_name_H-M   'P 1'
#
loop_
_entity.id
_entity.type
_entity.pdbx_description
1 polymer ?
#
loop_
_entity_poly.entity_id
_entity_poly.type
_entity_poly.pdbx_seq_one_letter_code
_entity_poly.pdbx_strand_id
1 'polypeptide(L)'
;MAALTIDLRDYQEAAFDRAREAIRAGARKILIVAPTGSGKTVLASALMQMAKEKGNRASFVVDRLSLIQQTSETFDRYGLDHGVIQGGHVRWSPWRPLQLCSVQTLARRNWPESKLDVFDEAHVLHTTHKRRIGEADSIVVGLTATPFTRGLGKWFDAVINVTTTRKLINDGWLAPYRIYSCVEPDMAKVKVKSTGEWDEKEASKKALEVVGDVVAEYLKHGEGRKFICSGVDTAHVEAMHRQFTAAGITVATYTYRDSEEDRGDVTAEFRKPNSAIRGLITVTAASRGFDVPDVSCIIMARPLRKSLAEHIQLLGRGLRIAPGKTDCLVLDHSGNSARFFQDCEDFFDNGLEALDDGKPKRKQKAKPKKEREPVKCPECSALHLPSPKCPSCGHDYPRRAGVEHVPGTLKELIAGNHRAELSKSVWPMVCHYARSRRQDLTAARKLALALYRDMTGDWPAVSFDTTTPIQPIPEVASKIRSLQIRHGQAMKARQAGVAS
;
A
#
# COMPACT_ATOMS: atom_id res chain seq x y z
N MET A 1 -6.49 28.98 23.63
CA MET A 1 -7.27 27.78 23.26
C MET A 1 -7.07 26.74 24.35
N ALA A 2 -8.12 26.03 24.77
CA ALA A 2 -7.97 24.90 25.70
C ALA A 2 -7.15 23.78 25.02
N ALA A 3 -6.26 23.14 25.77
CA ALA A 3 -5.49 22.01 25.25
C ALA A 3 -6.43 20.85 24.90
N LEU A 4 -6.20 20.20 23.75
CA LEU A 4 -6.90 18.98 23.38
C LEU A 4 -6.49 17.86 24.33
N THR A 5 -7.47 17.06 24.76
CA THR A 5 -7.21 15.81 25.47
C THR A 5 -6.74 14.74 24.48
N ILE A 6 -5.69 14.01 24.85
CA ILE A 6 -5.25 12.82 24.11
C ILE A 6 -6.22 11.70 24.43
N ASP A 7 -7.09 11.38 23.48
CA ASP A 7 -8.02 10.26 23.56
C ASP A 7 -7.54 9.13 22.64
N LEU A 8 -7.34 7.96 23.23
CA LEU A 8 -6.81 6.79 22.53
C LEU A 8 -7.96 5.87 22.15
N ARG A 9 -7.93 5.39 20.91
CA ARG A 9 -8.86 4.35 20.47
C ARG A 9 -8.47 3.00 21.06
N ASP A 10 -9.42 2.08 21.19
CA ASP A 10 -9.21 0.74 21.75
C ASP A 10 -7.99 0.01 21.15
N TYR A 11 -7.80 0.09 19.83
CA TYR A 11 -6.66 -0.56 19.18
C TYR A 11 -5.30 0.10 19.51
N GLN A 12 -5.31 1.40 19.83
CA GLN A 12 -4.13 2.16 20.25
C GLN A 12 -3.78 1.83 21.70
N GLU A 13 -4.78 1.75 22.59
CA GLU A 13 -4.61 1.32 23.98
C GLU A 13 -4.07 -0.11 24.06
N ALA A 14 -4.69 -1.05 23.33
CA ALA A 14 -4.23 -2.43 23.26
C ALA A 14 -2.79 -2.58 22.71
N ALA A 15 -2.33 -1.64 21.88
CA ALA A 15 -0.94 -1.60 21.43
C ALA A 15 0.01 -1.17 22.56
N PHE A 16 -0.40 -0.19 23.37
CA PHE A 16 0.37 0.25 24.52
C PHE A 16 0.40 -0.78 25.65
N ASP A 17 -0.67 -1.54 25.87
CA ASP A 17 -0.66 -2.60 26.87
C ASP A 17 0.30 -3.72 26.49
N ARG A 18 0.30 -4.16 25.24
CA ARG A 18 1.32 -5.09 24.71
C ARG A 18 2.73 -4.52 24.82
N ALA A 19 2.91 -3.21 24.62
CA ALA A 19 4.22 -2.57 24.79
C ALA A 19 4.68 -2.58 26.25
N ARG A 20 3.77 -2.30 27.19
CA ARG A 20 4.05 -2.37 28.62
C ARG A 20 4.37 -3.78 29.07
N GLU A 21 3.65 -4.78 28.56
CA GLU A 21 3.93 -6.20 28.81
C GLU A 21 5.31 -6.60 28.31
N ALA A 22 5.68 -6.23 27.08
CA ALA A 22 7.02 -6.47 26.55
C ALA A 22 8.10 -5.82 27.44
N ILE A 23 7.87 -4.58 27.93
CA ILE A 23 8.79 -3.89 28.84
C ILE A 23 8.95 -4.66 30.16
N ARG A 24 7.83 -5.13 30.73
CA ARG A 24 7.83 -5.95 31.96
C ARG A 24 8.56 -7.28 31.76
N ALA A 25 8.46 -7.87 30.57
CA ALA A 25 9.18 -9.09 30.18
C ALA A 25 10.68 -8.86 29.90
N GLY A 26 11.18 -7.63 30.02
CA GLY A 26 12.61 -7.30 29.89
C GLY A 26 12.98 -6.60 28.58
N ALA A 27 12.06 -6.43 27.63
CA ALA A 27 12.34 -5.64 26.44
C ALA A 27 12.60 -4.17 26.81
N ARG A 28 13.50 -3.53 26.08
CA ARG A 28 13.79 -2.09 26.24
C ARG A 28 13.64 -1.32 24.94
N LYS A 29 13.79 -2.00 23.80
CA LYS A 29 13.69 -1.42 22.46
C LYS A 29 12.49 -2.00 21.74
N ILE A 30 11.44 -1.21 21.55
CA ILE A 30 10.17 -1.66 21.00
C ILE A 30 9.92 -0.95 19.67
N LEU A 31 9.60 -1.70 18.63
CA LEU A 31 9.12 -1.15 17.37
C LEU A 31 7.60 -1.22 17.34
N ILE A 32 6.94 -0.07 17.37
CA ILE A 32 5.49 0.04 17.17
C ILE A 32 5.22 0.31 15.69
N VAL A 33 4.56 -0.64 15.03
CA VAL A 33 4.14 -0.55 13.63
C VAL A 33 2.74 0.04 13.58
N ALA A 34 2.66 1.28 13.12
CA ALA A 34 1.45 2.09 13.05
C ALA A 34 1.15 2.41 11.58
N PRO A 35 0.20 1.70 10.92
CA PRO A 35 -0.16 1.96 9.53
C PRO A 35 -0.56 3.42 9.29
N THR A 36 -0.46 3.89 8.04
CA THR A 36 -0.90 5.25 7.70
C THR A 36 -2.36 5.46 8.10
N GLY A 37 -2.66 6.57 8.78
CA GLY A 37 -4.01 6.88 9.29
C GLY A 37 -4.39 6.20 10.61
N SER A 38 -3.55 5.32 11.17
CA SER A 38 -3.77 4.72 12.50
C SER A 38 -3.60 5.70 13.68
N GLY A 39 -3.14 6.92 13.43
CA GLY A 39 -2.91 7.93 14.46
C GLY A 39 -1.50 7.92 15.06
N LYS A 40 -0.45 7.65 14.27
CA LYS A 40 0.97 7.67 14.71
C LYS A 40 1.33 8.90 15.56
N THR A 41 0.86 10.09 15.17
CA THR A 41 1.11 11.33 15.91
C THR A 41 0.39 11.38 17.27
N VAL A 42 -0.80 10.79 17.37
CA VAL A 42 -1.52 10.62 18.65
C VAL A 42 -0.74 9.66 19.55
N LEU A 43 -0.30 8.52 19.01
CA LEU A 43 0.54 7.57 19.74
C LEU A 43 1.83 8.21 20.25
N ALA A 44 2.51 8.98 19.40
CA ALA A 44 3.69 9.75 19.78
C ALA A 44 3.40 10.70 20.95
N SER A 45 2.34 11.50 20.84
CA SER A 45 1.96 12.48 21.86
C SER A 45 1.61 11.79 23.18
N ALA A 46 0.88 10.66 23.12
CA ALA A 46 0.52 9.86 24.29
C ALA A 46 1.75 9.28 25.00
N LEU A 47 2.74 8.77 24.26
CA LEU A 47 4.00 8.29 24.83
C LEU A 47 4.74 9.41 25.58
N MET A 48 4.80 10.60 24.99
CA MET A 48 5.43 11.76 25.61
C MET A 48 4.67 12.23 26.86
N GLN A 49 3.33 12.22 26.81
CA GLN A 49 2.48 12.53 27.95
C GLN A 49 2.70 11.54 29.11
N MET A 50 2.66 10.23 28.82
CA MET A 50 2.88 9.18 29.82
C MET A 50 4.26 9.28 30.49
N ALA A 51 5.29 9.72 29.74
CA ALA A 51 6.59 9.98 30.33
C ALA A 51 6.56 11.19 31.27
N LYS A 52 5.94 12.30 30.83
CA LYS A 52 5.77 13.52 31.63
C LYS A 52 5.01 13.27 32.93
N GLU A 53 3.90 12.54 32.86
CA GLU A 53 3.05 12.21 34.03
C GLU A 53 3.79 11.37 35.08
N LYS A 54 4.77 10.57 34.65
CA LYS A 54 5.67 9.83 35.54
C LYS A 54 6.86 10.65 36.04
N GLY A 55 6.90 11.95 35.76
CA GLY A 55 8.03 12.83 36.09
C GLY A 55 9.30 12.54 35.29
N ASN A 56 9.21 11.75 34.22
CA ASN A 56 10.36 11.37 33.41
C ASN A 56 10.64 12.39 32.29
N ARG A 57 11.92 12.52 31.95
CA ARG A 57 12.34 13.22 30.74
C ARG A 57 12.19 12.32 29.52
N ALA A 58 11.73 12.87 28.41
CA ALA A 58 11.57 12.13 27.15
C ALA A 58 12.08 12.92 25.96
N SER A 59 12.63 12.21 24.98
CA SER A 59 13.03 12.79 23.70
C SER A 59 12.21 12.19 22.56
N PHE A 60 11.72 13.05 21.67
CA PHE A 60 11.08 12.68 20.42
C PHE A 60 12.00 13.09 19.26
N VAL A 61 12.46 12.13 18.47
CA VAL A 61 13.48 12.34 17.45
C VAL A 61 12.89 12.16 16.07
N VAL A 62 13.12 13.15 15.22
CA VAL A 62 12.71 13.14 13.81
C VAL A 62 13.93 13.25 12.89
N ASP A 63 13.80 12.71 11.69
CA ASP A 63 14.86 12.66 10.69
C ASP A 63 14.92 13.92 9.79
N ARG A 64 13.92 14.80 9.85
CA ARG A 64 13.79 15.96 8.96
C ARG A 64 13.30 17.21 9.68
N LEU A 65 13.82 18.36 9.28
CA LEU A 65 13.47 19.66 9.85
C LEU A 65 11.99 20.02 9.62
N SER A 66 11.44 19.68 8.46
CA SER A 66 10.01 19.93 8.16
C SER A 66 9.05 19.24 9.14
N LEU A 67 9.47 18.12 9.76
CA LEU A 67 8.68 17.41 10.75
C LEU A 67 8.79 18.03 12.15
N ILE A 68 9.83 18.83 12.43
CA ILE A 68 10.00 19.49 13.73
C ILE A 68 8.85 20.46 13.97
N GLN A 69 8.61 21.38 13.04
CA GLN A 69 7.57 22.40 13.20
C GLN A 69 6.19 21.76 13.37
N GLN A 70 5.83 20.81 12.49
CA GLN A 70 4.56 20.09 12.55
C GLN A 70 4.37 19.31 13.86
N THR A 71 5.43 18.67 14.35
CA THR A 71 5.37 17.92 15.62
C THR A 71 5.25 18.87 16.80
N SER A 72 5.97 20.00 16.78
CA SER A 72 5.91 21.04 17.80
C SER A 72 4.51 21.61 17.94
N GLU A 73 3.88 21.98 16.83
CA GLU A 73 2.49 22.45 16.78
C GLU A 73 1.51 21.39 17.31
N THR A 74 1.77 20.11 17.04
CA THR A 74 0.92 19.04 17.56
C THR A 74 1.08 18.86 19.06
N PHE A 75 2.31 18.94 19.58
CA PHE A 75 2.56 18.93 21.01
C PHE A 75 1.88 20.13 21.70
N ASP A 76 1.93 21.32 21.10
CA ASP A 76 1.23 22.50 21.64
C ASP A 76 -0.28 22.30 21.70
N ARG A 77 -0.88 21.72 20.65
CA ARG A 77 -2.32 21.41 20.64
C ARG A 77 -2.72 20.47 21.77
N TYR A 78 -1.86 19.53 22.16
CA TYR A 78 -2.08 18.62 23.28
C TYR A 78 -1.57 19.16 24.64
N GLY A 79 -1.10 20.42 24.71
CA GLY A 79 -0.56 20.99 25.96
C GLY A 79 0.76 20.37 26.43
N LEU A 80 1.48 19.70 25.54
CA LEU A 80 2.78 19.10 25.82
C LEU A 80 3.88 20.15 25.70
N ASP A 81 4.10 20.90 26.77
CA ASP A 81 5.21 21.86 26.85
C ASP A 81 6.57 21.16 26.69
N HIS A 82 7.34 21.61 25.68
CA HIS A 82 8.56 20.96 25.22
C HIS A 82 9.61 21.97 24.75
N GLY A 83 10.88 21.57 24.82
CA GLY A 83 12.01 22.26 24.19
C GLY A 83 12.33 21.65 22.82
N VAL A 84 12.99 22.43 21.96
CA VAL A 84 13.41 21.96 20.63
C VAL A 84 14.93 21.96 20.51
N ILE A 85 15.49 20.80 20.18
CA ILE A 85 16.92 20.59 19.87
C ILE A 85 17.10 20.56 18.35
N GLN A 86 17.25 21.75 17.79
CA GLN A 86 17.58 22.01 16.39
C GLN A 86 18.51 23.23 16.33
N GLY A 87 19.42 23.29 15.35
CA GLY A 87 20.25 24.47 15.12
C GLY A 87 19.41 25.72 14.82
N GLY A 88 19.64 26.80 15.56
CA GLY A 88 18.99 28.10 15.33
C GLY A 88 17.49 28.16 15.64
N HIS A 89 16.91 27.15 16.29
CA HIS A 89 15.47 27.13 16.55
C HIS A 89 15.07 28.06 17.70
N VAL A 90 14.04 28.87 17.51
CA VAL A 90 13.56 29.88 18.49
C VAL A 90 13.13 29.28 19.82
N ARG A 91 12.59 28.05 19.78
CA ARG A 91 12.15 27.28 20.97
C ARG A 91 13.27 26.44 21.60
N TRP A 92 14.51 26.90 21.52
CA TRP A 92 15.63 26.24 22.18
C TRP A 92 15.44 26.27 23.70
N SER A 93 15.20 25.12 24.31
CA SER A 93 14.97 25.01 25.76
C SER A 93 15.36 23.62 26.30
N PRO A 94 16.66 23.30 26.35
CA PRO A 94 17.17 21.97 26.70
C PRO A 94 16.86 21.53 28.14
N TRP A 95 16.45 22.45 29.02
CA TRP A 95 16.04 22.16 30.40
C TRP A 95 14.60 21.63 30.51
N ARG A 96 13.78 21.72 29.46
CA ARG A 96 12.41 21.18 29.48
C ARG A 96 12.43 19.65 29.61
N PRO A 97 11.42 19.04 30.27
CA PRO A 97 11.37 17.59 30.46
C PRO A 97 11.13 16.85 29.13
N LEU A 98 10.31 17.43 28.25
CA LEU A 98 10.07 16.90 26.91
C LEU A 98 10.96 17.64 25.90
N GLN A 99 11.62 16.89 25.04
CA GLN A 99 12.50 17.42 23.99
C GLN A 99 12.07 16.91 22.62
N LEU A 100 11.95 17.81 21.65
CA LEU A 100 11.78 17.49 20.24
C LEU A 100 13.11 17.73 19.52
N CYS A 101 13.67 16.70 18.90
CA CYS A 101 15.05 16.70 18.45
C CYS A 101 15.18 16.36 16.97
N SER A 102 16.03 17.09 16.25
CA SER A 102 16.52 16.67 14.93
C SER A 102 17.69 15.71 15.10
N VAL A 103 17.65 14.55 14.43
CA VAL A 103 18.75 13.57 14.47
C VAL A 103 20.07 14.17 13.99
N GLN A 104 20.06 15.08 13.02
CA GLN A 104 21.27 15.75 12.51
C GLN A 104 21.92 16.65 13.56
N THR A 105 21.10 17.25 14.43
CA THR A 105 21.60 18.07 15.53
C THR A 105 22.18 17.17 16.62
N LEU A 106 21.49 16.06 16.96
CA LEU A 106 21.99 15.06 17.91
C LEU A 106 23.24 14.32 17.42
N ALA A 107 23.51 14.29 16.12
CA ALA A 107 24.77 13.75 15.58
C ALA A 107 25.99 14.61 15.97
N ARG A 108 25.78 15.91 16.23
CA ARG A 108 26.83 16.90 16.50
C ARG A 108 26.80 17.43 17.94
N ARG A 109 25.79 17.07 18.73
CA ARG A 109 25.57 17.51 20.11
C ARG A 109 25.29 16.31 21.00
N ASN A 110 25.31 16.53 22.31
CA ASN A 110 24.95 15.50 23.27
C ASN A 110 23.46 15.16 23.19
N TRP A 111 23.16 13.88 23.38
CA TRP A 111 21.80 13.40 23.53
C TRP A 111 21.23 13.90 24.87
N PRO A 112 20.02 14.46 24.94
CA PRO A 112 19.44 14.91 26.20
C PRO A 112 19.19 13.72 27.13
N GLU A 113 19.41 13.88 28.44
CA GLU A 113 19.05 12.84 29.39
C GLU A 113 17.54 12.58 29.36
N SER A 114 17.19 11.33 29.06
CA SER A 114 15.81 10.86 28.89
C SER A 114 15.68 9.44 29.43
N LYS A 115 14.50 9.11 29.98
CA LYS A 115 14.10 7.73 30.31
C LYS A 115 13.28 7.08 29.19
N LEU A 116 12.76 7.88 28.27
CA LEU A 116 12.06 7.45 27.06
C LEU A 116 12.62 8.18 25.84
N ASP A 117 13.01 7.43 24.82
CA ASP A 117 13.38 7.96 23.51
C ASP A 117 12.41 7.42 22.45
N VAL A 118 11.72 8.32 21.75
CA VAL A 118 10.76 7.98 20.70
C VAL A 118 11.35 8.37 19.36
N PHE A 119 11.50 7.42 18.43
CA PHE A 119 12.05 7.66 17.09
C PHE A 119 10.93 7.61 16.06
N ASP A 120 10.68 8.73 15.39
CA ASP A 120 9.77 8.72 14.24
C ASP A 120 10.44 8.16 13.00
N GLU A 121 9.64 7.56 12.12
CA GLU A 121 10.10 6.88 10.91
C GLU A 121 11.24 5.89 11.17
N ALA A 122 11.12 5.10 12.24
CA ALA A 122 12.15 4.18 12.74
C ALA A 122 12.60 3.09 11.75
N HIS A 123 11.99 3.02 10.56
CA HIS A 123 12.54 2.28 9.43
C HIS A 123 13.80 2.93 8.83
N VAL A 124 14.11 4.19 9.14
CA VAL A 124 15.36 4.87 8.79
C VAL A 124 16.19 5.12 10.05
N LEU A 125 17.04 4.16 10.42
CA LEU A 125 17.97 4.31 11.54
C LEU A 125 19.33 4.85 11.11
N HIS A 126 19.56 6.14 11.36
CA HIS A 126 20.89 6.78 11.27
C HIS A 126 21.88 6.21 12.30
N THR A 127 23.18 6.45 12.08
CA THR A 127 24.26 6.08 13.01
C THR A 127 24.03 6.60 14.42
N THR A 128 23.50 7.82 14.55
CA THR A 128 23.17 8.45 15.84
C THR A 128 22.09 7.68 16.60
N HIS A 129 21.03 7.21 15.92
CA HIS A 129 20.00 6.37 16.54
C HIS A 129 20.61 5.05 17.04
N LYS A 130 21.39 4.40 16.18
CA LYS A 130 22.05 3.11 16.48
C LYS A 130 22.97 3.21 17.70
N ARG A 131 23.76 4.29 17.77
CA ARG A 131 24.61 4.61 18.93
C ARG A 131 23.77 4.74 20.20
N ARG A 132 22.70 5.54 20.16
CA ARG A 132 21.80 5.72 21.31
C ARG A 132 21.18 4.40 21.77
N ILE A 133 20.71 3.56 20.85
CA ILE A 133 20.14 2.23 21.16
C ILE A 133 21.16 1.32 21.86
N GLY A 134 22.44 1.41 21.47
CA GLY A 134 23.51 0.60 22.07
C GLY A 134 23.97 1.08 23.44
N GLU A 135 23.90 2.38 23.71
CA GLU A 135 24.45 3.00 24.92
C GLU A 135 23.40 3.30 26.01
N ALA A 136 22.12 3.39 25.66
CA ALA A 136 21.11 3.94 26.56
C ALA A 136 20.50 2.92 27.53
N ASP A 137 20.34 3.35 28.78
CA ASP A 137 19.47 2.73 29.80
C ASP A 137 17.99 3.15 29.66
N SER A 138 17.67 3.99 28.66
CA SER A 138 16.29 4.42 28.38
C SER A 138 15.48 3.34 27.66
N ILE A 139 14.16 3.43 27.80
CA ILE A 139 13.24 2.72 26.90
C ILE A 139 13.27 3.42 25.56
N VAL A 140 13.48 2.67 24.48
CA VAL A 140 13.45 3.17 23.11
C VAL A 140 12.19 2.66 22.42
N VAL A 141 11.40 3.58 21.85
CA VAL A 141 10.21 3.26 21.07
C VAL A 141 10.36 3.80 19.65
N GLY A 142 10.47 2.90 18.68
CA GLY A 142 10.42 3.27 17.26
C GLY A 142 9.00 3.29 16.75
N LEU A 143 8.59 4.36 16.06
CA LEU A 143 7.31 4.46 15.37
C LEU A 143 7.54 4.37 13.85
N THR A 144 6.81 3.49 13.16
CA THR A 144 6.90 3.40 11.70
C THR A 144 5.63 2.82 11.08
N ALA A 145 5.28 3.28 9.89
CA ALA A 145 4.24 2.63 9.08
C ALA A 145 4.79 1.49 8.21
N THR A 146 6.10 1.46 7.98
CA THR A 146 6.73 0.61 6.96
C THR A 146 8.02 -0.03 7.50
N PRO A 147 7.92 -1.13 8.28
CA PRO A 147 9.06 -1.76 8.95
C PRO A 147 9.90 -2.68 8.05
N PHE A 148 10.06 -2.36 6.76
CA PHE A 148 10.68 -3.26 5.77
C PHE A 148 12.20 -3.13 5.65
N THR A 149 12.83 -2.32 6.49
CA THR A 149 14.29 -2.13 6.48
C THR A 149 14.98 -3.37 7.03
N ARG A 150 15.89 -3.94 6.24
CA ARG A 150 16.66 -5.13 6.65
C ARG A 150 17.48 -4.85 7.91
N GLY A 151 17.50 -5.82 8.82
CA GLY A 151 18.28 -5.73 10.06
C GLY A 151 17.66 -4.86 11.15
N LEU A 152 16.38 -4.49 11.07
CA LEU A 152 15.69 -3.83 12.19
C LEU A 152 15.63 -4.70 13.45
N GLY A 153 15.60 -6.03 13.31
CA GLY A 153 15.66 -6.99 14.43
C GLY A 153 16.97 -6.96 15.21
N LYS A 154 18.02 -6.34 14.67
CA LYS A 154 19.27 -6.12 15.40
C LYS A 154 19.18 -4.99 16.43
N TRP A 155 18.17 -4.12 16.30
CA TRP A 155 18.06 -2.87 17.05
C TRP A 155 16.84 -2.82 17.97
N PHE A 156 15.79 -3.60 17.66
CA PHE A 156 14.56 -3.68 18.44
C PHE A 156 14.36 -5.10 18.97
N ASP A 157 14.00 -5.21 20.24
CA ASP A 157 13.78 -6.46 20.95
C ASP A 157 12.38 -7.04 20.67
N ALA A 158 11.40 -6.16 20.40
CA ALA A 158 10.01 -6.52 20.19
C ALA A 158 9.37 -5.69 19.07
N VAL A 159 8.39 -6.28 18.37
CA VAL A 159 7.55 -5.60 17.39
C VAL A 159 6.08 -5.69 17.79
N ILE A 160 5.36 -4.57 17.67
CA ILE A 160 3.96 -4.47 18.05
C ILE A 160 3.20 -3.79 16.91
N ASN A 161 2.34 -4.55 16.24
CA ASN A 161 1.39 -3.96 15.29
C ASN A 161 0.27 -3.29 16.05
N VAL A 162 0.11 -1.99 15.88
CA VAL A 162 -1.01 -1.22 16.46
C VAL A 162 -2.33 -1.80 15.99
N THR A 163 -2.44 -2.00 14.69
CA THR A 163 -3.56 -2.60 13.98
C THR A 163 -3.10 -2.95 12.57
N THR A 164 -3.95 -3.55 11.76
CA THR A 164 -3.68 -3.85 10.35
C THR A 164 -4.41 -2.84 9.45
N THR A 165 -3.84 -2.57 8.26
CA THR A 165 -4.49 -1.65 7.30
C THR A 165 -5.87 -2.16 6.91
N ARG A 166 -6.03 -3.48 6.76
CA ARG A 166 -7.32 -4.10 6.43
C ARG A 166 -8.36 -3.87 7.51
N LYS A 167 -7.97 -4.00 8.79
CA LYS A 167 -8.87 -3.71 9.91
C LYS A 167 -9.31 -2.25 9.91
N LEU A 168 -8.39 -1.31 9.68
CA LEU A 168 -8.74 0.11 9.59
C LEU A 168 -9.71 0.43 8.45
N ILE A 169 -9.58 -0.24 7.30
CA ILE A 169 -10.53 -0.08 6.18
C ILE A 169 -11.90 -0.65 6.56
N ASN A 170 -11.94 -1.87 7.12
CA ASN A 170 -13.19 -2.53 7.50
C ASN A 170 -13.94 -1.78 8.61
N ASP A 171 -13.21 -1.19 9.56
CA ASP A 171 -13.76 -0.41 10.67
C ASP A 171 -14.13 1.04 10.23
N GLY A 172 -13.93 1.41 8.96
CA GLY A 172 -14.28 2.73 8.42
C GLY A 172 -13.31 3.86 8.80
N TRP A 173 -12.14 3.53 9.37
CA TRP A 173 -11.10 4.50 9.69
C TRP A 173 -10.21 4.87 8.48
N LEU A 174 -10.21 4.03 7.45
CA LEU A 174 -9.58 4.27 6.15
C LEU A 174 -10.59 4.02 5.03
N ALA A 175 -10.45 4.76 3.93
CA ALA A 175 -11.22 4.56 2.71
C ALA A 175 -10.77 3.27 1.99
N PRO A 176 -11.72 2.51 1.40
CA PRO A 176 -11.38 1.42 0.49
C PRO A 176 -10.64 1.96 -0.75
N TYR A 177 -9.93 1.10 -1.47
CA TYR A 177 -9.17 1.51 -2.66
C TYR A 177 -9.36 0.57 -3.85
N ARG A 178 -9.23 1.13 -5.05
CA ARG A 178 -9.28 0.42 -6.33
C ARG A 178 -8.01 0.70 -7.12
N ILE A 179 -7.46 -0.32 -7.75
CA ILE A 179 -6.18 -0.21 -8.47
C ILE A 179 -6.39 -0.53 -9.94
N TYR A 180 -5.94 0.38 -10.80
CA TYR A 180 -5.75 0.17 -12.22
C TYR A 180 -4.24 0.15 -12.48
N SER A 181 -3.71 -0.95 -13.00
CA SER A 181 -2.27 -1.13 -13.23
C SER A 181 -2.01 -1.59 -14.66
N CYS A 182 -0.93 -1.09 -15.26
CA CYS A 182 -0.42 -1.63 -16.51
C CYS A 182 0.37 -2.93 -16.27
N VAL A 183 0.72 -3.61 -17.38
CA VAL A 183 1.77 -4.65 -17.35
C VAL A 183 3.09 -3.98 -16.99
N GLU A 184 3.91 -4.67 -16.19
CA GLU A 184 5.24 -4.16 -15.83
C GLU A 184 6.05 -3.79 -17.09
N PRO A 185 6.56 -2.55 -17.20
CA PRO A 185 7.44 -2.19 -18.30
C PRO A 185 8.71 -3.05 -18.25
N ASP A 186 9.25 -3.45 -19.41
CA ASP A 186 10.51 -4.20 -19.44
C ASP A 186 11.68 -3.32 -18.98
N MET A 187 12.05 -3.49 -17.71
CA MET A 187 13.14 -2.77 -17.06
C MET A 187 14.45 -3.60 -17.00
N ALA A 188 14.56 -4.72 -17.74
CA ALA A 188 15.70 -5.64 -17.65
C ALA A 188 17.06 -5.00 -18.01
N LYS A 189 17.05 -3.98 -18.88
CA LYS A 189 18.27 -3.27 -19.34
C LYS A 189 18.61 -2.01 -18.55
N VAL A 190 17.82 -1.66 -17.51
CA VAL A 190 18.02 -0.43 -16.73
C VAL A 190 19.01 -0.69 -15.61
N LYS A 191 20.04 0.16 -15.50
CA LYS A 191 21.04 0.06 -14.42
C LYS A 191 20.39 0.20 -13.05
N VAL A 192 20.97 -0.49 -12.07
CA VAL A 192 20.52 -0.47 -10.69
C VAL A 192 21.55 0.29 -9.86
N LYS A 193 21.11 1.28 -9.09
CA LYS A 193 21.94 2.04 -8.15
C LYS A 193 22.32 1.18 -6.94
N SER A 194 23.32 1.63 -6.17
CA SER A 194 23.69 1.02 -4.87
C SER A 194 22.56 1.01 -3.85
N THR A 195 21.55 1.88 -4.01
CA THR A 195 20.31 1.92 -3.23
C THR A 195 19.39 0.72 -3.51
N GLY A 196 19.63 -0.03 -4.58
CA GLY A 196 18.82 -1.17 -5.01
C GLY A 196 17.67 -0.81 -5.96
N GLU A 197 17.41 0.48 -6.16
CA GLU A 197 16.44 1.05 -7.10
C GLU A 197 17.06 1.25 -8.50
N TRP A 198 16.21 1.45 -9.52
CA TRP A 198 16.67 1.75 -10.87
C TRP A 198 17.32 3.14 -10.98
N ASP A 199 18.23 3.27 -11.93
CA ASP A 199 18.82 4.55 -12.27
C ASP A 199 17.74 5.50 -12.84
N GLU A 200 17.60 6.66 -12.21
CA GLU A 200 16.58 7.65 -12.54
C GLU A 200 16.70 8.15 -13.98
N LYS A 201 17.92 8.32 -14.51
CA LYS A 201 18.10 8.88 -15.86
C LYS A 201 17.66 7.88 -16.94
N GLU A 202 18.00 6.61 -16.77
CA GLU A 202 17.60 5.56 -17.71
C GLU A 202 16.11 5.20 -17.56
N ALA A 203 15.58 5.21 -16.33
CA ALA A 203 14.16 5.01 -16.07
C ALA A 203 13.30 6.17 -16.61
N SER A 204 13.78 7.42 -16.51
CA SER A 204 13.08 8.62 -17.00
C SER A 204 12.87 8.56 -18.52
N LYS A 205 13.89 8.16 -19.30
CA LYS A 205 13.75 8.00 -20.77
C LYS A 205 12.64 7.02 -21.16
N LYS A 206 12.54 5.88 -20.49
CA LYS A 206 11.47 4.89 -20.74
C LYS A 206 10.11 5.36 -20.20
N ALA A 207 10.09 6.02 -19.05
CA ALA A 207 8.88 6.57 -18.47
C ALA A 207 8.29 7.70 -19.33
N LEU A 208 9.14 8.50 -19.98
CA LEU A 208 8.77 9.57 -20.91
C LEU A 208 7.93 9.07 -22.10
N GLU A 209 8.09 7.81 -22.52
CA GLU A 209 7.29 7.18 -23.57
C GLU A 209 5.86 6.84 -23.11
N VAL A 210 5.62 6.72 -21.80
CA VAL A 210 4.34 6.30 -21.20
C VAL A 210 3.52 7.50 -20.67
N VAL A 211 4.10 8.70 -20.61
CA VAL A 211 3.50 9.89 -19.95
C VAL A 211 2.19 10.34 -20.58
N GLY A 212 2.06 10.21 -21.90
CA GLY A 212 0.82 10.61 -22.61
C GLY A 212 -0.41 9.83 -22.17
N ASP A 213 -0.24 8.63 -21.62
CA ASP A 213 -1.32 7.79 -21.09
C ASP A 213 -1.78 8.25 -19.70
N VAL A 214 -0.90 8.91 -18.94
CA VAL A 214 -1.16 9.29 -17.54
C VAL A 214 -2.33 10.28 -17.43
N VAL A 215 -2.32 11.32 -18.26
CA VAL A 215 -3.37 12.34 -18.24
C VAL A 215 -4.68 11.78 -18.82
N ALA A 216 -4.60 10.96 -19.87
CA ALA A 216 -5.75 10.34 -20.49
C ALA A 216 -6.49 9.38 -19.53
N GLU A 217 -5.75 8.52 -18.83
CA GLU A 217 -6.34 7.59 -17.86
C GLU A 217 -6.84 8.32 -16.60
N TYR A 218 -6.20 9.42 -16.19
CA TYR A 218 -6.76 10.29 -15.16
C TYR A 218 -8.10 10.90 -15.60
N LEU A 219 -8.19 11.47 -16.80
CA LEU A 219 -9.46 12.02 -17.33
C LEU A 219 -10.54 10.95 -17.45
N LYS A 220 -10.18 9.71 -17.80
CA LYS A 220 -11.12 8.61 -17.97
C LYS A 220 -11.64 8.02 -16.65
N HIS A 221 -10.78 7.89 -15.65
CA HIS A 221 -11.10 7.15 -14.42
C HIS A 221 -11.19 8.04 -13.17
N GLY A 222 -10.45 9.15 -13.14
CA GLY A 222 -10.20 9.97 -11.97
C GLY A 222 -10.59 11.44 -12.09
N GLU A 223 -11.26 11.86 -13.17
CA GLU A 223 -11.63 13.25 -13.39
C GLU A 223 -12.39 13.84 -12.19
N GLY A 224 -12.04 15.07 -11.82
CA GLY A 224 -12.61 15.79 -10.67
C GLY A 224 -12.07 15.35 -9.31
N ARG A 225 -11.32 14.24 -9.21
CA ARG A 225 -10.69 13.80 -7.97
C ARG A 225 -9.39 14.57 -7.71
N LYS A 226 -9.17 15.01 -6.48
CA LYS A 226 -7.85 15.51 -6.05
C LYS A 226 -6.84 14.38 -6.08
N PHE A 227 -5.66 14.62 -6.66
CA PHE A 227 -4.66 13.58 -6.85
C PHE A 227 -3.25 13.96 -6.41
N ILE A 228 -2.45 12.94 -6.10
CA ILE A 228 -0.99 13.03 -6.00
C ILE A 228 -0.40 12.15 -7.09
N CYS A 229 0.53 12.69 -7.88
CA CYS A 229 1.23 12.01 -8.94
C CYS A 229 2.73 11.89 -8.63
N SER A 230 3.27 10.68 -8.66
CA SER A 230 4.70 10.43 -8.46
C SER A 230 5.44 10.28 -9.81
N GLY A 231 6.36 11.19 -10.12
CA GLY A 231 7.27 11.14 -11.27
C GLY A 231 8.63 10.53 -10.93
N VAL A 232 9.43 10.26 -11.97
CA VAL A 232 10.74 9.59 -11.85
C VAL A 232 11.84 10.55 -11.38
N ASP A 233 11.87 11.74 -11.96
CA ASP A 233 12.80 12.82 -11.68
C ASP A 233 12.11 14.17 -11.90
N THR A 234 12.83 15.27 -11.69
CA THR A 234 12.26 16.62 -11.85
C THR A 234 11.89 16.93 -13.29
N ALA A 235 12.60 16.38 -14.28
CA ALA A 235 12.29 16.60 -15.69
C ALA A 235 10.96 15.93 -16.08
N HIS A 236 10.71 14.72 -15.57
CA HIS A 236 9.45 14.02 -15.73
C HIS A 236 8.31 14.74 -15.00
N VAL A 237 8.55 15.28 -13.80
CA VAL A 237 7.58 16.12 -13.08
C VAL A 237 7.19 17.35 -13.90
N GLU A 238 8.16 18.08 -14.46
CA GLU A 238 7.92 19.24 -15.32
C GLU A 238 7.15 18.85 -16.60
N ALA A 239 7.45 17.69 -17.21
CA ALA A 239 6.74 17.19 -18.37
C ALA A 239 5.27 16.86 -18.05
N MET A 240 4.99 16.15 -16.95
CA MET A 240 3.63 15.86 -16.50
C MET A 240 2.87 17.15 -16.16
N HIS A 241 3.52 18.10 -15.49
CA HIS A 241 2.93 19.40 -15.18
C HIS A 241 2.42 20.10 -16.44
N ARG A 242 3.24 20.13 -17.50
CA ARG A 242 2.85 20.70 -18.81
C ARG A 242 1.67 19.96 -19.42
N GLN A 243 1.64 18.63 -19.38
CA GLN A 243 0.56 17.84 -19.98
C GLN A 243 -0.77 17.99 -19.24
N PHE A 244 -0.77 17.95 -17.90
CA PHE A 244 -1.98 18.20 -17.11
C PHE A 244 -2.50 19.63 -17.33
N THR A 245 -1.60 20.63 -17.37
CA THR A 245 -1.97 22.02 -17.65
C THR A 245 -2.56 22.17 -19.05
N ALA A 246 -1.96 21.53 -20.06
CA ALA A 246 -2.46 21.54 -21.44
C ALA A 246 -3.84 20.87 -21.57
N ALA A 247 -4.13 19.89 -20.72
CA ALA A 247 -5.45 19.26 -20.61
C ALA A 247 -6.45 20.08 -19.78
N GLY A 248 -6.10 21.30 -19.36
CA GLY A 248 -6.98 22.19 -18.58
C GLY A 248 -7.06 21.85 -17.09
N ILE A 249 -6.20 20.97 -16.58
CA ILE A 249 -6.16 20.58 -15.17
C ILE A 249 -5.07 21.39 -14.46
N THR A 250 -5.48 22.22 -13.51
CA THR A 250 -4.55 22.97 -12.67
C THR A 250 -3.81 22.02 -11.72
N VAL A 251 -2.49 21.96 -11.88
CA VAL A 251 -1.59 21.14 -11.06
C VAL A 251 -0.45 22.00 -10.54
N ALA A 252 0.18 21.57 -9.44
CA ALA A 252 1.40 22.20 -8.94
C ALA A 252 2.50 21.16 -8.76
N THR A 253 3.75 21.61 -8.95
CA THR A 253 4.93 20.79 -8.65
C THR A 253 5.25 20.86 -7.16
N TYR A 254 5.70 19.75 -6.62
CA TYR A 254 6.14 19.66 -5.23
C TYR A 254 7.43 18.84 -5.16
N THR A 255 8.56 19.52 -5.24
CA THR A 255 9.90 18.94 -5.35
C THR A 255 10.89 19.65 -4.43
N TYR A 256 12.13 19.16 -4.39
CA TYR A 256 13.20 19.81 -3.61
C TYR A 256 13.75 21.09 -4.26
N ARG A 257 13.36 21.38 -5.51
CA ARG A 257 13.76 22.61 -6.22
C ARG A 257 12.90 23.80 -5.84
N ASP A 258 11.69 23.55 -5.35
CA ASP A 258 10.74 24.56 -4.92
C ASP A 258 11.17 25.11 -3.54
N SER A 259 11.02 26.41 -3.33
CA SER A 259 11.37 27.03 -2.05
C SER A 259 10.49 26.49 -0.91
N GLU A 260 10.90 26.69 0.34
CA GLU A 260 10.05 26.29 1.49
C GLU A 260 8.77 27.12 1.57
N GLU A 261 8.83 28.40 1.19
CA GLU A 261 7.70 29.32 1.10
C GLU A 261 6.71 28.85 0.04
N ASP A 262 7.17 28.61 -1.20
CA ASP A 262 6.31 28.13 -2.30
C ASP A 262 5.62 26.81 -1.95
N ARG A 263 6.35 25.88 -1.33
CA ARG A 263 5.78 24.60 -0.88
C ARG A 263 4.74 24.79 0.21
N GLY A 264 4.93 25.77 1.10
CA GLY A 264 3.96 26.18 2.10
C GLY A 264 2.66 26.68 1.47
N ASP A 265 2.77 27.60 0.52
CA ASP A 265 1.64 28.21 -0.18
C ASP A 265 0.86 27.19 -1.02
N VAL A 266 1.56 26.37 -1.81
CA VAL A 266 0.95 25.29 -2.60
C VAL A 266 0.21 24.31 -1.68
N THR A 267 0.80 23.96 -0.54
CA THR A 267 0.17 23.06 0.43
C THR A 267 -1.06 23.70 1.06
N ALA A 268 -1.00 24.98 1.41
CA ALA A 268 -2.11 25.72 1.99
C ALA A 268 -3.29 25.84 1.00
N GLU A 269 -3.00 26.14 -0.27
CA GLU A 269 -4.00 26.19 -1.34
C GLU A 269 -4.60 24.82 -1.60
N PHE A 270 -3.79 23.77 -1.73
CA PHE A 270 -4.26 22.41 -2.03
C PHE A 270 -5.14 21.80 -0.93
N ARG A 271 -4.92 22.19 0.34
CA ARG A 271 -5.75 21.77 1.49
C ARG A 271 -7.18 22.31 1.45
N LYS A 272 -7.46 23.40 0.71
CA LYS A 272 -8.80 23.98 0.66
C LYS A 272 -9.77 23.02 -0.04
N PRO A 273 -10.99 22.79 0.47
CA PRO A 273 -11.97 21.94 -0.20
C PRO A 273 -12.23 22.35 -1.66
N ASN A 274 -12.33 23.67 -1.89
CA ASN A 274 -12.48 24.28 -3.22
C ASN A 274 -11.14 24.76 -3.79
N SER A 275 -10.06 24.00 -3.60
CA SER A 275 -8.74 24.36 -4.13
C SER A 275 -8.79 24.56 -5.63
N ALA A 276 -8.08 25.58 -6.13
CA ALA A 276 -7.82 25.72 -7.55
C ALA A 276 -6.91 24.59 -8.07
N ILE A 277 -6.03 24.06 -7.21
CA ILE A 277 -5.09 23.00 -7.54
C ILE A 277 -5.79 21.64 -7.41
N ARG A 278 -5.83 20.88 -8.50
CA ARG A 278 -6.41 19.54 -8.56
C ARG A 278 -5.39 18.44 -8.30
N GLY A 279 -4.13 18.65 -8.67
CA GLY A 279 -3.08 17.65 -8.52
C GLY A 279 -1.75 18.20 -8.03
N LEU A 280 -1.05 17.40 -7.23
CA LEU A 280 0.35 17.64 -6.91
C LEU A 280 1.25 16.61 -7.56
N ILE A 281 2.30 17.08 -8.23
CA ILE A 281 3.24 16.23 -8.95
C ILE A 281 4.61 16.29 -8.26
N THR A 282 5.14 15.14 -7.86
CA THR A 282 6.32 15.01 -6.99
C THR A 282 7.24 13.88 -7.45
N VAL A 283 8.54 13.92 -7.14
CA VAL A 283 9.50 12.84 -7.52
C VAL A 283 9.49 11.67 -6.54
N THR A 284 9.36 11.98 -5.26
CA THR A 284 9.21 11.00 -4.19
C THR A 284 7.80 11.14 -3.66
N ALA A 285 7.26 10.11 -3.00
CA ALA A 285 5.98 10.25 -2.30
C ALA A 285 6.02 11.57 -1.52
N ALA A 286 5.15 12.53 -1.91
CA ALA A 286 5.23 13.94 -1.51
C ALA A 286 5.61 14.01 -0.04
N SER A 287 6.71 14.72 0.22
CA SER A 287 7.49 14.70 1.46
C SER A 287 6.64 14.38 2.69
N ARG A 288 7.07 13.38 3.47
CA ARG A 288 6.51 13.07 4.80
C ARG A 288 6.21 14.38 5.55
N GLY A 289 4.94 14.59 5.85
CA GLY A 289 4.40 15.86 6.38
C GLY A 289 3.26 16.44 5.54
N PHE A 290 3.08 15.97 4.30
CA PHE A 290 1.91 16.27 3.50
C PHE A 290 0.70 15.43 3.94
N ASP A 291 -0.23 16.07 4.66
CA ASP A 291 -1.47 15.47 5.16
C ASP A 291 -2.68 16.23 4.60
N VAL A 292 -3.31 15.64 3.58
CA VAL A 292 -4.46 16.19 2.87
C VAL A 292 -5.48 15.05 2.66
N PRO A 293 -6.43 14.87 3.60
CA PRO A 293 -7.29 13.68 3.63
C PRO A 293 -8.22 13.51 2.43
N ASP A 294 -8.59 14.61 1.77
CA ASP A 294 -9.51 14.66 0.63
C ASP A 294 -8.86 14.29 -0.72
N VAL A 295 -7.57 13.97 -0.75
CA VAL A 295 -6.93 13.30 -1.90
C VAL A 295 -7.58 11.94 -2.11
N SER A 296 -8.23 11.73 -3.25
CA SER A 296 -8.97 10.50 -3.57
C SER A 296 -8.45 9.77 -4.80
N CYS A 297 -7.32 10.24 -5.37
CA CYS A 297 -6.62 9.57 -6.45
C CYS A 297 -5.09 9.58 -6.24
N ILE A 298 -4.43 8.47 -6.50
CA ILE A 298 -2.96 8.30 -6.45
C ILE A 298 -2.50 7.83 -7.81
N ILE A 299 -1.61 8.60 -8.44
CA ILE A 299 -1.05 8.28 -9.76
C ILE A 299 0.42 7.88 -9.57
N MET A 300 0.77 6.65 -9.94
CA MET A 300 2.12 6.12 -9.84
C MET A 300 2.77 6.08 -11.24
N ALA A 301 3.56 7.11 -11.56
CA ALA A 301 4.33 7.20 -12.80
C ALA A 301 5.85 6.96 -12.58
N ARG A 302 6.24 6.45 -11.41
CA ARG A 302 7.62 6.08 -11.08
C ARG A 302 7.73 4.57 -10.84
N PRO A 303 8.57 3.83 -11.61
CA PRO A 303 8.80 2.43 -11.37
C PRO A 303 9.71 2.21 -10.15
N LEU A 304 9.26 1.37 -9.23
CA LEU A 304 9.93 1.02 -7.97
C LEU A 304 10.37 -0.44 -8.00
N ARG A 305 11.65 -0.73 -7.80
CA ARG A 305 12.20 -2.09 -7.91
C ARG A 305 12.08 -2.88 -6.61
N LYS A 306 12.40 -2.27 -5.46
CA LYS A 306 12.46 -2.95 -4.15
C LYS A 306 11.74 -2.19 -3.04
N SER A 307 11.41 -0.93 -3.26
CA SER A 307 10.83 -0.04 -2.24
C SER A 307 9.33 -0.28 -2.01
N LEU A 308 8.99 -1.42 -1.39
CA LEU A 308 7.63 -1.68 -0.88
C LEU A 308 7.18 -0.59 0.12
N ALA A 309 8.14 -0.07 0.91
CA ALA A 309 7.90 1.02 1.85
C ALA A 309 7.39 2.29 1.15
N GLU A 310 8.01 2.70 0.04
CA GLU A 310 7.59 3.89 -0.72
C GLU A 310 6.23 3.67 -1.37
N HIS A 311 5.97 2.46 -1.89
CA HIS A 311 4.66 2.08 -2.43
C HIS A 311 3.55 2.22 -1.38
N ILE A 312 3.72 1.63 -0.19
CA ILE A 312 2.74 1.69 0.91
C ILE A 312 2.58 3.12 1.44
N GLN A 313 3.68 3.88 1.55
CA GLN A 313 3.63 5.28 2.00
C GLN A 313 2.83 6.16 1.02
N LEU A 314 3.04 5.98 -0.29
CA LEU A 314 2.31 6.72 -1.32
C LEU A 314 0.82 6.34 -1.33
N LEU A 315 0.52 5.03 -1.34
CA LEU A 315 -0.85 4.53 -1.27
C LEU A 315 -1.58 5.06 -0.03
N GLY A 316 -0.93 5.02 1.14
CA GLY A 316 -1.49 5.49 2.40
C GLY A 316 -1.89 6.97 2.42
N ARG A 317 -1.35 7.82 1.53
CA ARG A 317 -1.79 9.22 1.39
C ARG A 317 -3.22 9.30 0.87
N GLY A 318 -3.61 8.38 -0.01
CA GLY A 318 -4.94 8.30 -0.58
C GLY A 318 -5.95 7.55 0.28
N LEU A 319 -5.53 6.80 1.32
CA LEU A 319 -6.45 5.97 2.11
C LEU A 319 -7.17 6.72 3.24
N ARG A 320 -6.81 7.96 3.54
CA ARG A 320 -7.46 8.71 4.64
C ARG A 320 -8.92 9.01 4.31
N ILE A 321 -9.79 8.97 5.32
CA ILE A 321 -11.19 9.34 5.15
C ILE A 321 -11.34 10.87 5.06
N ALA A 322 -12.32 11.32 4.28
CA ALA A 322 -12.72 12.72 4.16
C ALA A 322 -14.23 12.81 3.87
N PRO A 323 -14.90 13.91 4.23
CA PRO A 323 -16.30 14.11 3.88
C PRO A 323 -16.52 13.97 2.36
N GLY A 324 -17.50 13.17 1.97
CA GLY A 324 -17.84 12.92 0.55
C GLY A 324 -16.91 11.93 -0.18
N LYS A 325 -15.86 11.44 0.46
CA LYS A 325 -14.94 10.47 -0.15
C LYS A 325 -15.43 9.04 0.05
N THR A 326 -15.69 8.35 -1.06
CA THR A 326 -16.15 6.95 -1.07
C THR A 326 -15.00 5.95 -1.15
N ASP A 327 -13.98 6.26 -1.94
CA ASP A 327 -12.87 5.35 -2.25
C ASP A 327 -11.62 6.12 -2.68
N CYS A 328 -10.49 5.43 -2.66
CA CYS A 328 -9.23 5.89 -3.23
C CYS A 328 -8.95 5.16 -4.56
N LEU A 329 -8.86 5.93 -5.65
CA LEU A 329 -8.45 5.41 -6.95
C LEU A 329 -6.93 5.39 -7.07
N VAL A 330 -6.34 4.28 -7.51
CA VAL A 330 -4.90 4.16 -7.76
C VAL A 330 -4.69 3.88 -9.24
N LEU A 331 -3.99 4.78 -9.94
CA LEU A 331 -3.61 4.65 -11.34
C LEU A 331 -2.10 4.37 -11.41
N ASP A 332 -1.74 3.11 -11.62
CA ASP A 332 -0.36 2.65 -11.64
C ASP A 332 0.15 2.38 -13.06
N HIS A 333 0.83 3.38 -13.61
CA HIS A 333 1.47 3.33 -14.93
C HIS A 333 2.86 2.68 -14.89
N SER A 334 3.29 2.19 -13.74
CA SER A 334 4.64 1.64 -13.54
C SER A 334 4.65 0.16 -13.17
N GLY A 335 3.49 -0.47 -12.97
CA GLY A 335 3.34 -1.87 -12.58
C GLY A 335 3.85 -2.19 -11.17
N ASN A 336 3.95 -1.18 -10.30
CA ASN A 336 4.36 -1.33 -8.91
C ASN A 336 3.36 -2.17 -8.10
N SER A 337 2.06 -1.88 -8.25
CA SER A 337 0.96 -2.58 -7.60
C SER A 337 0.92 -4.04 -8.04
N ALA A 338 1.15 -4.34 -9.32
CA ALA A 338 1.26 -5.72 -9.79
C ALA A 338 2.47 -6.43 -9.17
N ARG A 339 3.63 -5.77 -9.14
CA ARG A 339 4.87 -6.32 -8.59
C ARG A 339 4.79 -6.61 -7.09
N PHE A 340 4.24 -5.68 -6.33
CA PHE A 340 4.19 -5.74 -4.87
C PHE A 340 2.88 -6.31 -4.32
N PHE A 341 1.97 -6.76 -5.19
CA PHE A 341 0.60 -7.14 -4.80
C PHE A 341 0.58 -8.08 -3.59
N GLN A 342 1.31 -9.19 -3.67
CA GLN A 342 1.29 -10.22 -2.63
C GLN A 342 1.90 -9.72 -1.31
N ASP A 343 3.05 -9.04 -1.36
CA ASP A 343 3.71 -8.54 -0.16
C ASP A 343 2.90 -7.41 0.51
N CYS A 344 2.23 -6.58 -0.30
CA CYS A 344 1.39 -5.48 0.19
C CYS A 344 0.11 -6.01 0.85
N GLU A 345 -0.60 -6.94 0.20
CA GLU A 345 -1.84 -7.52 0.75
C GLU A 345 -1.56 -8.32 2.03
N ASP A 346 -0.49 -9.13 2.06
CA ASP A 346 -0.09 -9.86 3.26
C ASP A 346 0.19 -8.93 4.44
N PHE A 347 0.97 -7.86 4.22
CA PHE A 347 1.22 -6.86 5.25
C PHE A 347 -0.06 -6.11 5.67
N PHE A 348 -0.98 -5.85 4.75
CA PHE A 348 -2.23 -5.16 5.06
C PHE A 348 -3.18 -6.02 5.89
N ASP A 349 -3.16 -7.33 5.69
CA ASP A 349 -4.00 -8.30 6.40
C ASP A 349 -3.42 -8.67 7.76
N ASN A 350 -2.11 -8.94 7.81
CA ASN A 350 -1.45 -9.59 8.96
C ASN A 350 -0.51 -8.64 9.75
N GLY A 351 -0.12 -7.51 9.17
CA GLY A 351 0.93 -6.65 9.74
C GLY A 351 2.31 -7.31 9.66
N LEU A 352 3.19 -7.02 10.64
CA LEU A 352 4.52 -7.63 10.72
C LEU A 352 4.59 -8.69 11.81
N GLU A 353 4.82 -9.95 11.46
CA GLU A 353 4.92 -11.05 12.44
C GLU A 353 6.24 -11.04 13.23
N ALA A 354 7.37 -10.80 12.54
CA ALA A 354 8.70 -10.85 13.14
C ALA A 354 9.63 -9.83 12.50
N LEU A 355 10.62 -9.36 13.28
CA LEU A 355 11.64 -8.45 12.81
C LEU A 355 12.68 -9.19 11.96
N ASP A 356 13.22 -8.48 10.96
CA ASP A 356 14.31 -9.00 10.13
C ASP A 356 15.65 -8.83 10.87
N ASP A 357 16.25 -9.94 11.31
CA ASP A 357 17.54 -9.96 12.01
C ASP A 357 18.76 -9.69 11.11
N GLY A 358 18.56 -9.45 9.81
CA GLY A 358 19.62 -9.24 8.83
C GLY A 358 20.48 -10.48 8.55
N LYS A 359 20.15 -11.64 9.13
CA LYS A 359 20.68 -12.93 8.68
C LYS A 359 20.11 -13.21 7.29
N PRO A 360 20.90 -13.73 6.32
CA PRO A 360 20.35 -14.13 5.04
C PRO A 360 19.20 -15.10 5.33
N LYS A 361 17.96 -14.72 4.96
CA LYS A 361 16.83 -15.65 5.02
C LYS A 361 17.32 -16.91 4.35
N ARG A 362 17.37 -18.03 5.10
CA ARG A 362 17.55 -19.36 4.52
C ARG A 362 16.54 -19.37 3.38
N LYS A 363 16.98 -19.41 2.12
CA LYS A 363 16.08 -19.35 0.97
C LYS A 363 14.95 -20.30 1.34
N GLN A 364 13.74 -19.79 1.60
CA GLN A 364 12.58 -20.66 1.62
C GLN A 364 12.72 -21.38 0.29
N LYS A 365 12.86 -22.71 0.34
CA LYS A 365 12.93 -23.53 -0.88
C LYS A 365 11.85 -22.93 -1.77
N ALA A 366 12.25 -22.41 -2.93
CA ALA A 366 11.29 -21.90 -3.90
C ALA A 366 10.18 -22.95 -3.92
N LYS A 367 8.91 -22.55 -3.66
CA LYS A 367 7.77 -23.46 -3.80
C LYS A 367 8.09 -24.28 -5.05
N PRO A 368 8.20 -25.63 -4.94
CA PRO A 368 8.70 -26.44 -6.04
C PRO A 368 7.97 -25.95 -7.28
N LYS A 369 8.73 -25.48 -8.30
CA LYS A 369 8.15 -25.12 -9.59
C LYS A 369 7.24 -26.29 -9.90
N LYS A 370 5.93 -26.04 -9.92
CA LYS A 370 4.91 -27.07 -10.12
C LYS A 370 5.44 -27.96 -11.24
N GLU A 371 5.82 -29.19 -10.92
CA GLU A 371 6.39 -30.09 -11.92
C GLU A 371 5.41 -30.10 -13.08
N ARG A 372 5.92 -29.89 -14.29
CA ARG A 372 5.04 -29.76 -15.45
C ARG A 372 4.31 -31.09 -15.61
N GLU A 373 3.04 -31.11 -15.23
CA GLU A 373 2.22 -32.31 -15.30
C GLU A 373 2.22 -32.81 -16.76
N PRO A 374 2.51 -34.11 -17.00
CA PRO A 374 2.55 -34.66 -18.34
C PRO A 374 1.17 -34.53 -19.00
N VAL A 375 1.17 -34.05 -20.23
CA VAL A 375 -0.04 -33.86 -21.04
C VAL A 375 -0.21 -35.06 -21.96
N LYS A 376 -1.46 -35.48 -22.14
CA LYS A 376 -1.82 -36.51 -23.11
C LYS A 376 -2.11 -35.84 -24.45
N CYS A 377 -1.40 -36.26 -25.49
CA CYS A 377 -1.64 -35.76 -26.85
C CYS A 377 -3.08 -36.09 -27.29
N PRO A 378 -3.87 -35.10 -27.76
CA PRO A 378 -5.25 -35.35 -28.18
C PRO A 378 -5.36 -36.21 -29.45
N GLU A 379 -4.29 -36.28 -30.25
CA GLU A 379 -4.28 -37.00 -31.53
C GLU A 379 -3.74 -38.43 -31.40
N CYS A 380 -2.56 -38.61 -30.80
CA CYS A 380 -1.94 -39.94 -30.67
C CYS A 380 -2.01 -40.54 -29.27
N SER A 381 -2.62 -39.84 -28.31
CA SER A 381 -2.73 -40.29 -26.91
C SER A 381 -1.40 -40.50 -26.17
N ALA A 382 -0.26 -40.18 -26.76
CA ALA A 382 1.04 -40.28 -26.11
C ALA A 382 1.15 -39.31 -24.94
N LEU A 383 1.64 -39.80 -23.80
CA LEU A 383 1.87 -38.99 -22.60
C LEU A 383 3.26 -38.37 -22.69
N HIS A 384 3.35 -37.03 -22.69
CA HIS A 384 4.63 -36.34 -22.77
C HIS A 384 4.62 -35.02 -21.99
N LEU A 385 5.81 -34.47 -21.72
CA LEU A 385 5.90 -33.14 -21.11
C LEU A 385 5.39 -32.07 -22.08
N PRO A 386 4.71 -31.00 -21.60
CA PRO A 386 4.18 -29.94 -22.46
C PRO A 386 5.25 -29.38 -23.41
N SER A 387 5.01 -29.54 -24.71
CA SER A 387 5.92 -29.17 -25.82
C SER A 387 5.08 -28.55 -26.94
N PRO A 388 5.61 -27.57 -27.71
CA PRO A 388 4.88 -26.94 -28.82
C PRO A 388 4.41 -27.94 -29.87
N LYS A 389 5.15 -29.04 -30.05
CA LYS A 389 4.76 -30.18 -30.90
C LYS A 389 4.82 -31.47 -30.12
N CYS A 390 3.90 -32.38 -30.38
CA CYS A 390 3.93 -33.73 -29.83
C CYS A 390 5.18 -34.46 -30.32
N PRO A 391 6.05 -34.98 -29.43
CA PRO A 391 7.26 -35.70 -29.83
C PRO A 391 7.00 -37.01 -30.58
N SER A 392 5.81 -37.62 -30.41
CA SER A 392 5.47 -38.91 -31.00
C SER A 392 4.77 -38.83 -32.35
N CYS A 393 3.90 -37.83 -32.58
CA CYS A 393 3.13 -37.72 -33.83
C CYS A 393 3.23 -36.36 -34.53
N GLY A 394 3.94 -35.39 -33.95
CA GLY A 394 4.11 -34.07 -34.55
C GLY A 394 2.93 -33.10 -34.38
N HIS A 395 1.86 -33.48 -33.66
CA HIS A 395 0.69 -32.63 -33.39
C HIS A 395 1.11 -31.25 -32.85
N ASP A 396 0.69 -30.18 -33.54
CA ASP A 396 1.01 -28.79 -33.17
C ASP A 396 0.00 -28.28 -32.14
N TYR A 397 0.47 -27.99 -30.93
CA TYR A 397 -0.40 -27.47 -29.88
C TYR A 397 -0.66 -25.98 -30.16
N PRO A 398 -1.93 -25.53 -30.24
CA PRO A 398 -2.23 -24.14 -30.51
C PRO A 398 -1.57 -23.29 -29.43
N ARG A 399 -0.59 -22.48 -29.82
CA ARG A 399 -0.01 -21.46 -28.94
C ARG A 399 -1.19 -20.61 -28.49
N ARG A 400 -1.46 -20.57 -27.19
CA ARG A 400 -2.24 -19.44 -26.65
C ARG A 400 -1.46 -18.23 -27.11
N ALA A 401 -2.00 -17.46 -28.06
CA ALA A 401 -1.57 -16.10 -28.25
C ALA A 401 -1.65 -15.51 -26.84
N GLY A 402 -0.49 -15.27 -26.22
CA GLY A 402 -0.46 -14.29 -25.16
C GLY A 402 -1.12 -13.08 -25.79
N VAL A 403 -2.23 -12.63 -25.22
CA VAL A 403 -2.88 -11.38 -25.63
C VAL A 403 -1.74 -10.42 -25.93
N GLU A 404 -1.63 -9.88 -27.14
CA GLU A 404 -0.64 -8.85 -27.39
C GLU A 404 -1.01 -7.69 -26.46
N HIS A 405 -0.27 -7.58 -25.36
CA HIS A 405 -0.47 -6.54 -24.38
C HIS A 405 0.19 -5.30 -24.98
N VAL A 406 -0.62 -4.40 -25.51
CA VAL A 406 -0.16 -3.06 -25.89
C VAL A 406 0.34 -2.37 -24.63
N PRO A 407 1.60 -1.86 -24.59
CA PRO A 407 2.07 -1.02 -23.51
C PRO A 407 1.15 0.19 -23.35
N GLY A 408 0.71 0.48 -22.12
CA GLY A 408 -0.09 1.67 -21.81
C GLY A 408 -1.43 1.37 -21.11
N THR A 409 -2.26 0.49 -21.66
CA THR A 409 -3.63 0.34 -21.14
C THR A 409 -3.67 -0.24 -19.72
N LEU A 410 -4.21 0.52 -18.77
CA LEU A 410 -4.40 0.06 -17.41
C LEU A 410 -5.51 -1.01 -17.34
N LYS A 411 -5.28 -2.05 -16.55
CA LYS A 411 -6.28 -3.07 -16.22
C LYS A 411 -6.56 -3.03 -14.73
N GLU A 412 -7.83 -3.22 -14.36
CA GLU A 412 -8.22 -3.26 -12.95
C GLU A 412 -7.57 -4.48 -12.27
N LEU A 413 -6.74 -4.20 -11.25
CA LEU A 413 -6.28 -5.17 -10.28
C LEU A 413 -7.30 -5.20 -9.15
N ILE A 414 -7.95 -6.34 -8.98
CA ILE A 414 -8.90 -6.57 -7.88
C ILE A 414 -8.08 -6.68 -6.59
N ALA A 415 -7.92 -5.58 -5.87
CA ALA A 415 -7.30 -5.52 -4.55
C ALA A 415 -8.39 -5.43 -3.45
N GLY A 416 -8.10 -5.95 -2.26
CA GLY A 416 -8.87 -5.69 -1.02
C GLY A 416 -10.39 -5.78 -1.08
N ASN A 417 -10.99 -6.86 -0.57
CA ASN A 417 -12.44 -7.09 -0.45
C ASN A 417 -13.30 -6.92 -1.71
N HIS A 418 -12.81 -6.37 -2.83
CA HIS A 418 -13.54 -6.39 -4.09
C HIS A 418 -13.77 -7.80 -4.58
N ARG A 419 -13.00 -8.81 -4.17
CA ARG A 419 -13.35 -10.21 -4.45
C ARG A 419 -14.58 -10.69 -3.67
N ALA A 420 -14.78 -10.20 -2.44
CA ALA A 420 -15.94 -10.50 -1.59
C ALA A 420 -17.15 -9.58 -1.90
N GLU A 421 -16.92 -8.36 -2.39
CA GLU A 421 -17.98 -7.46 -2.88
C GLU A 421 -18.40 -7.81 -4.31
N LEU A 422 -17.46 -8.21 -5.18
CA LEU A 422 -17.77 -8.89 -6.43
C LEU A 422 -18.48 -10.20 -6.15
N SER A 423 -18.12 -10.96 -5.11
CA SER A 423 -18.90 -12.17 -4.78
C SER A 423 -20.34 -11.82 -4.35
N LYS A 424 -20.54 -10.74 -3.58
CA LYS A 424 -21.89 -10.21 -3.28
C LYS A 424 -22.65 -9.72 -4.52
N SER A 425 -22.00 -9.08 -5.51
CA SER A 425 -22.66 -8.60 -6.73
C SER A 425 -22.84 -9.68 -7.81
N VAL A 426 -22.00 -10.71 -7.79
CA VAL A 426 -22.02 -11.85 -8.71
C VAL A 426 -23.17 -12.80 -8.39
N TRP A 427 -23.54 -12.99 -7.12
CA TRP A 427 -24.61 -13.91 -6.74
C TRP A 427 -25.97 -13.55 -7.40
N PRO A 428 -26.48 -12.30 -7.32
CA PRO A 428 -27.67 -11.87 -8.07
C PRO A 428 -27.59 -12.11 -9.59
N MET A 429 -26.41 -11.93 -10.19
CA MET A 429 -26.19 -12.13 -11.63
C MET A 429 -26.18 -13.62 -12.02
N VAL A 430 -25.59 -14.46 -11.18
CA VAL A 430 -25.61 -15.92 -11.33
C VAL A 430 -27.03 -16.46 -11.13
N CYS A 431 -27.78 -15.91 -10.17
CA CYS A 431 -29.19 -16.24 -9.98
C CYS A 431 -30.03 -15.88 -11.21
N HIS A 432 -29.82 -14.70 -11.80
CA HIS A 432 -30.48 -14.31 -13.06
C HIS A 432 -30.19 -15.29 -14.18
N TYR A 433 -28.92 -15.62 -14.40
CA TYR A 433 -28.52 -16.58 -15.44
C TYR A 433 -29.11 -17.98 -15.22
N ALA A 434 -29.13 -18.46 -13.99
CA ALA A 434 -29.67 -19.78 -13.69
C ALA A 434 -31.19 -19.84 -13.92
N ARG A 435 -31.93 -18.81 -13.50
CA ARG A 435 -33.38 -18.67 -13.74
C ARG A 435 -33.70 -18.53 -15.23
N SER A 436 -32.84 -17.87 -16.02
CA SER A 436 -33.05 -17.72 -17.46
C SER A 436 -32.73 -18.99 -18.27
N ARG A 437 -32.06 -19.99 -17.67
CA ARG A 437 -31.62 -21.22 -18.35
C ARG A 437 -32.39 -22.47 -17.98
N ARG A 438 -33.01 -22.50 -16.80
CA ARG A 438 -33.76 -23.66 -16.28
C ARG A 438 -35.12 -23.19 -15.79
N GLN A 439 -36.18 -23.82 -16.31
CA GLN A 439 -37.55 -23.56 -15.88
C GLN A 439 -37.86 -24.18 -14.50
N ASP A 440 -37.21 -25.30 -14.16
CA ASP A 440 -37.28 -25.88 -12.82
C ASP A 440 -36.39 -25.10 -11.84
N LEU A 441 -37.00 -24.58 -10.77
CA LEU A 441 -36.35 -23.83 -9.70
C LEU A 441 -35.31 -24.65 -8.94
N THR A 442 -35.52 -25.97 -8.80
CA THR A 442 -34.57 -26.84 -8.09
C THR A 442 -33.30 -27.04 -8.91
N ALA A 443 -33.45 -27.29 -10.21
CA ALA A 443 -32.33 -27.35 -11.14
C ALA A 443 -31.62 -26.00 -11.30
N ALA A 444 -32.37 -24.89 -11.33
CA ALA A 444 -31.80 -23.54 -11.37
C ALA A 444 -30.96 -23.23 -10.13
N ARG A 445 -31.46 -23.58 -8.93
CA ARG A 445 -30.73 -23.40 -7.67
C ARG A 445 -29.42 -24.18 -7.66
N LYS A 446 -29.43 -25.46 -8.06
CA LYS A 446 -28.22 -26.28 -8.15
C LYS A 446 -27.19 -25.70 -9.12
N LEU A 447 -27.66 -25.23 -10.29
CA LEU A 447 -26.81 -24.59 -11.29
C LEU A 447 -26.18 -23.28 -10.77
N ALA A 448 -26.97 -22.44 -10.09
CA ALA A 448 -26.49 -21.18 -9.52
C ALA A 448 -25.40 -21.43 -8.48
N LEU A 449 -25.66 -22.37 -7.55
CA LEU A 449 -24.72 -22.75 -6.49
C LEU A 449 -23.40 -23.29 -7.05
N ALA A 450 -23.46 -24.16 -8.06
CA ALA A 450 -22.27 -24.70 -8.73
C ALA A 450 -21.47 -23.60 -9.45
N LEU A 451 -22.14 -22.76 -10.23
CA LEU A 451 -21.51 -21.64 -10.95
C LEU A 451 -20.84 -20.66 -9.98
N TYR A 452 -21.52 -20.32 -8.89
CA TYR A 452 -20.99 -19.38 -7.90
C TYR A 452 -19.73 -19.94 -7.21
N ARG A 453 -19.77 -21.22 -6.82
CA ARG A 453 -18.61 -21.89 -6.22
C ARG A 453 -17.43 -21.99 -7.19
N ASP A 454 -17.69 -22.32 -8.45
CA ASP A 454 -16.64 -22.38 -9.48
C ASP A 454 -16.04 -20.99 -9.81
N MET A 455 -16.83 -19.93 -9.64
CA MET A 455 -16.39 -18.55 -9.88
C MET A 455 -15.61 -17.96 -8.70
N THR A 456 -16.09 -18.18 -7.47
CA THR A 456 -15.62 -17.47 -6.28
C THR A 456 -14.77 -18.32 -5.35
N GLY A 457 -14.94 -19.65 -5.37
CA GLY A 457 -14.32 -20.60 -4.44
C GLY A 457 -15.17 -20.91 -3.20
N ASP A 458 -16.16 -20.08 -2.90
CA ASP A 458 -16.99 -20.15 -1.69
C ASP A 458 -18.47 -20.40 -2.00
N TRP A 459 -19.26 -20.68 -0.95
CA TRP A 459 -20.72 -20.73 -1.05
C TRP A 459 -21.33 -19.34 -0.82
N PRO A 460 -22.46 -19.02 -1.46
CA PRO A 460 -23.10 -17.72 -1.30
C PRO A 460 -23.68 -17.55 0.12
N ALA A 461 -23.57 -16.35 0.68
CA ALA A 461 -24.09 -16.02 2.01
C ALA A 461 -25.62 -15.84 2.05
N VAL A 462 -26.27 -15.68 0.89
CA VAL A 462 -27.71 -15.41 0.76
C VAL A 462 -28.38 -16.53 -0.04
N SER A 463 -29.61 -16.91 0.33
CA SER A 463 -30.35 -17.97 -0.38
C SER A 463 -30.72 -17.57 -1.82
N PHE A 464 -30.75 -18.54 -2.72
CA PHE A 464 -31.20 -18.37 -4.11
C PHE A 464 -32.65 -17.87 -4.19
N ASP A 465 -33.48 -18.28 -3.23
CA ASP A 465 -34.92 -18.00 -3.22
C ASP A 465 -35.22 -16.56 -2.79
N THR A 466 -34.39 -16.01 -1.90
CA THR A 466 -34.53 -14.64 -1.35
C THR A 466 -33.76 -13.59 -2.14
N THR A 467 -32.97 -13.99 -3.14
CA THR A 467 -32.12 -13.08 -3.92
C THR A 467 -32.89 -12.50 -5.11
N THR A 468 -32.88 -11.17 -5.25
CA THR A 468 -33.40 -10.47 -6.43
C THR A 468 -32.41 -10.57 -7.58
N PRO A 469 -32.78 -11.17 -8.74
CA PRO A 469 -31.85 -11.40 -9.85
C PRO A 469 -31.51 -10.10 -10.60
N ILE A 470 -30.24 -9.90 -10.93
CA ILE A 470 -29.73 -8.74 -11.69
C ILE A 470 -29.14 -9.21 -13.02
N GLN A 471 -29.31 -8.46 -14.10
CA GLN A 471 -28.73 -8.85 -15.40
C GLN A 471 -27.20 -8.93 -15.33
N PRO A 472 -26.57 -10.01 -15.86
CA PRO A 472 -25.11 -10.17 -15.80
C PRO A 472 -24.39 -9.13 -16.64
N ILE A 473 -23.35 -8.51 -16.08
CA ILE A 473 -22.39 -7.68 -16.83
C ILE A 473 -21.55 -8.55 -17.80
N PRO A 474 -20.97 -7.96 -18.88
CA PRO A 474 -20.28 -8.72 -19.93
C PRO A 474 -19.16 -9.65 -19.42
N GLU A 475 -18.42 -9.24 -18.39
CA GLU A 475 -17.34 -10.01 -17.78
C GLU A 475 -17.88 -11.28 -17.10
N VAL A 476 -18.95 -11.13 -16.30
CA VAL A 476 -19.62 -12.23 -15.59
C VAL A 476 -20.26 -13.18 -16.59
N ALA A 477 -20.93 -12.65 -17.62
CA ALA A 477 -21.52 -13.45 -18.69
C ALA A 477 -20.47 -14.27 -19.47
N SER A 478 -19.32 -13.66 -19.78
CA SER A 478 -18.20 -14.32 -20.44
C SER A 478 -17.63 -15.47 -19.58
N LYS A 479 -17.47 -15.22 -18.28
CA LYS A 479 -16.98 -16.23 -17.32
C LYS A 479 -17.94 -17.41 -17.19
N ILE A 480 -19.24 -17.15 -17.06
CA ILE A 480 -20.28 -18.19 -16.99
C ILE A 480 -20.25 -19.06 -18.27
N ARG A 481 -20.15 -18.44 -19.45
CA ARG A 481 -20.04 -19.17 -20.73
C ARG A 481 -18.81 -20.08 -20.75
N SER A 482 -17.65 -19.58 -20.32
CA SER A 482 -16.41 -20.38 -20.25
C SER A 482 -16.55 -21.60 -19.33
N LEU A 483 -17.19 -21.44 -18.16
CA LEU A 483 -17.43 -22.55 -17.22
C LEU A 483 -18.39 -23.59 -17.79
N GLN A 484 -19.45 -23.16 -18.48
CA GLN A 484 -20.42 -24.06 -19.12
C GLN A 484 -19.80 -24.85 -20.28
N ILE A 485 -18.95 -24.21 -21.09
CA ILE A 485 -18.21 -24.91 -22.16
C ILE A 485 -17.30 -25.99 -21.55
N ARG A 486 -16.57 -25.65 -20.48
CA ARG A 486 -15.70 -26.59 -19.77
C ARG A 486 -16.48 -27.77 -19.19
N HIS A 487 -17.63 -27.51 -18.57
CA HIS A 487 -18.50 -28.56 -18.04
C HIS A 487 -19.06 -29.46 -19.15
N GLY A 488 -19.47 -28.88 -20.29
CA GLY A 488 -19.92 -29.64 -21.46
C GLY A 488 -18.84 -30.53 -22.04
N GLN A 489 -17.60 -30.04 -22.13
CA GLN A 489 -16.45 -30.83 -22.57
C GLN A 489 -16.13 -31.98 -21.59
N ALA A 490 -16.17 -31.71 -20.28
CA ALA A 490 -15.97 -32.73 -19.25
C ALA A 490 -17.06 -33.83 -19.26
N MET A 491 -18.32 -33.47 -19.52
CA MET A 491 -19.42 -34.42 -19.64
C MET A 491 -19.31 -35.27 -20.92
N LYS A 492 -18.91 -34.67 -22.05
CA LYS A 492 -18.63 -35.41 -23.29
C LYS A 492 -17.47 -36.38 -23.12
N ALA A 493 -16.40 -35.97 -22.42
CA ALA A 493 -15.27 -36.85 -22.09
C ALA A 493 -15.69 -38.01 -21.17
N ARG A 494 -16.62 -37.80 -20.24
CA ARG A 494 -17.19 -38.86 -19.39
C ARG A 494 -18.11 -39.82 -20.15
N GLN A 495 -18.91 -39.33 -21.10
CA GLN A 495 -19.78 -40.17 -21.93
C GLN A 495 -18.99 -40.98 -22.97
N ALA A 496 -17.87 -40.44 -23.46
CA ALA A 496 -16.95 -41.14 -24.35
C ALA A 496 -16.12 -42.25 -23.64
N GLY A 497 -16.26 -42.40 -22.31
CA GLY A 497 -15.54 -43.38 -21.49
C GLY A 497 -16.43 -44.48 -20.87
N VAL A 498 -17.61 -44.76 -21.44
CA VAL A 498 -18.43 -45.93 -21.08
C VAL A 498 -18.86 -46.68 -22.34
N ALA A 499 -17.93 -47.49 -22.86
CA ALA A 499 -18.17 -48.78 -23.48
C ALA A 499 -16.82 -49.53 -23.48
N SER A 500 -16.77 -50.59 -22.68
CA SER A 500 -15.63 -51.48 -22.34
C SER A 500 -14.42 -50.84 -21.64
#